data_AF-A0A9W7ZU41-F1
#
_entry.id   AF-A0A9W7ZU41-F1
#
_cell.length_a   1.000
_cell.length_b   1.000
_cell.length_c   1.000
_cell.angle_alpha   90.00
_cell.angle_beta   90.00
_cell.angle_gamma   90.00
#
_symmetry.space_group_name_H-M   'P 1'
#
loop_
_entity.id
_entity.type
_entity.pdbx_description
1 polymer ?
#
loop_
_entity_poly.entity_id
_entity_poly.type
_entity_poly.pdbx_seq_one_letter_code
_entity_poly.pdbx_strand_id
1 'polypeptide(L)'
;MTNISVPAELGRFKHRFIRFAKERYPVDRPSLIFIGCLVACWATTYYLMNVVANMASYRSSFIQHSERLPDLGFEVIPEIQELWLTDLFDVLMFAPTAIMATFINRRPNYILVKGLGSSLICNIMRICTVAVTSLPDSRAGCQFVTGDFWTTFRLHRCGDCMFSGHTTIFVLCTMVWVSHAPRNWIGIVCTFLIATVCIAGSLVVVANRAHYTMDILVAWYVSVSVWFTVSHFWDTQVVRRGWLRTINFPNPSLMNNGKVNHMVYAPSAQSSPDILPMSTYDLYESQYRPVELSPV
;
A
#
# COMPACT_ATOMS: atom_id res chain seq x y z
N MET A 1 -24.39 -9.97 44.29
CA MET A 1 -23.46 -10.19 43.17
C MET A 1 -24.29 -10.62 41.97
N THR A 2 -24.53 -9.71 41.03
CA THR A 2 -25.31 -9.94 39.83
C THR A 2 -24.50 -10.74 38.81
N ASN A 3 -24.91 -11.99 38.55
CA ASN A 3 -24.42 -12.80 37.44
C ASN A 3 -24.91 -12.17 36.12
N ILE A 4 -24.07 -11.32 35.53
CA ILE A 4 -24.27 -10.86 34.15
C ILE A 4 -24.04 -12.07 33.24
N SER A 5 -25.08 -12.48 32.52
CA SER A 5 -25.04 -13.54 31.51
C SER A 5 -24.30 -13.07 30.25
N VAL A 6 -22.97 -12.96 30.36
CA VAL A 6 -22.02 -12.63 29.29
C VAL A 6 -22.15 -13.51 28.00
N PRO A 7 -22.49 -14.81 28.03
CA PRO A 7 -22.43 -15.63 26.81
C PRO A 7 -23.49 -15.31 25.74
N ALA A 8 -24.65 -14.74 26.11
CA ALA A 8 -25.71 -14.44 25.14
C ALA A 8 -25.46 -13.18 24.30
N GLU A 9 -24.84 -12.15 24.91
CA GLU A 9 -24.44 -10.90 24.26
C GLU A 9 -23.32 -11.15 23.23
N LEU A 10 -22.33 -11.96 23.60
CA LEU A 10 -21.20 -12.31 22.74
C LEU A 10 -21.64 -13.09 21.48
N GLY A 11 -22.62 -13.99 21.62
CA GLY A 11 -23.20 -14.74 20.51
C GLY A 11 -23.95 -13.85 19.50
N ARG A 12 -24.74 -12.89 19.98
CA ARG A 12 -25.45 -11.92 19.12
C ARG A 12 -24.47 -10.99 18.39
N PHE A 13 -23.43 -10.52 19.08
CA PHE A 13 -22.39 -9.70 18.47
C PHE A 13 -21.67 -10.46 17.35
N LYS A 14 -21.24 -11.71 17.62
CA LYS A 14 -20.59 -12.58 16.62
C LYS A 14 -21.46 -12.76 15.38
N HIS A 15 -22.76 -13.01 15.55
CA HIS A 15 -23.67 -13.19 14.41
C HIS A 15 -23.84 -11.91 13.58
N ARG A 16 -24.01 -10.74 14.24
CA ARG A 16 -24.09 -9.44 13.55
C ARG A 16 -22.80 -9.12 12.80
N PHE A 17 -21.65 -9.38 13.42
CA PHE A 17 -20.34 -9.15 12.79
C PHE A 17 -20.11 -10.05 11.58
N ILE A 18 -20.41 -11.35 11.68
CA ILE A 18 -20.28 -12.28 10.55
C ILE A 18 -21.18 -11.86 9.38
N ARG A 19 -22.42 -11.44 9.69
CA ARG A 19 -23.34 -10.93 8.67
C ARG A 19 -22.80 -9.68 7.99
N PHE A 20 -22.36 -8.69 8.77
CA PHE A 20 -21.73 -7.48 8.25
C PHE A 20 -20.50 -7.78 7.38
N ALA A 21 -19.62 -8.67 7.84
CA ALA A 21 -18.44 -9.08 7.10
C ALA A 21 -18.79 -9.76 5.77
N LYS A 22 -19.78 -10.67 5.75
CA LYS A 22 -20.25 -11.34 4.53
C LYS A 22 -20.89 -10.38 3.53
N GLU A 23 -21.66 -9.41 4.01
CA GLU A 23 -22.30 -8.40 3.17
C GLU A 23 -21.27 -7.42 2.58
N ARG A 24 -20.23 -7.07 3.35
CA ARG A 24 -19.21 -6.10 2.95
C ARG A 24 -18.08 -6.69 2.11
N TYR A 25 -17.71 -7.93 2.38
CA TYR A 25 -16.63 -8.67 1.74
C TYR A 25 -17.14 -9.96 1.08
N PRO A 26 -18.01 -9.86 0.05
CA PRO A 26 -18.37 -11.03 -0.73
C PRO A 26 -17.14 -11.46 -1.54
N VAL A 27 -16.71 -12.70 -1.34
CA VAL A 27 -15.56 -13.29 -2.01
C VAL A 27 -15.95 -14.69 -2.46
N ASP A 28 -15.84 -14.95 -3.77
CA ASP A 28 -15.99 -16.28 -4.33
C ASP A 28 -14.71 -17.11 -4.12
N ARG A 29 -14.83 -18.44 -4.18
CA ARG A 29 -13.71 -19.36 -3.95
C ARG A 29 -12.44 -19.01 -4.74
N PRO A 30 -12.47 -18.73 -6.07
CA PRO A 30 -11.24 -18.41 -6.79
C PRO A 30 -10.62 -17.08 -6.34
N SER A 31 -11.44 -16.08 -6.00
CA SER A 31 -10.94 -14.82 -5.43
C SER A 31 -10.32 -15.00 -4.05
N LEU A 32 -10.89 -15.89 -3.22
CA LEU A 32 -10.34 -16.20 -1.91
C LEU A 32 -8.98 -16.90 -2.03
N ILE A 33 -8.88 -17.88 -2.95
CA ILE A 33 -7.61 -18.57 -3.25
C ILE A 33 -6.57 -17.55 -3.73
N PHE A 34 -6.95 -16.67 -4.67
CA PHE A 34 -6.05 -15.65 -5.20
C PHE A 34 -5.53 -14.70 -4.10
N ILE A 35 -6.43 -14.15 -3.27
CA ILE A 35 -6.05 -13.28 -2.16
C ILE A 35 -5.13 -14.03 -1.17
N GLY A 36 -5.45 -15.30 -0.86
CA GLY A 36 -4.62 -16.14 -0.01
C GLY A 36 -3.21 -16.33 -0.56
N CYS A 37 -3.07 -16.67 -1.85
CA CYS A 37 -1.79 -16.78 -2.52
C CYS A 37 -1.02 -15.45 -2.51
N LEU A 38 -1.70 -14.33 -2.81
CA LEU A 38 -1.09 -13.00 -2.81
C LEU A 38 -0.54 -12.63 -1.42
N VAL A 39 -1.33 -12.85 -0.36
CA VAL A 39 -0.91 -12.61 1.02
C VAL A 39 0.28 -13.50 1.41
N ALA A 40 0.27 -14.79 1.02
CA ALA A 40 1.37 -15.70 1.30
C ALA A 40 2.67 -15.26 0.60
N CYS A 41 2.60 -14.90 -0.69
CA CYS A 41 3.74 -14.38 -1.44
C CYS A 41 4.25 -13.07 -0.82
N TRP A 42 3.35 -12.16 -0.50
CA TRP A 42 3.68 -10.87 0.13
C TRP A 42 4.37 -11.05 1.48
N ALA A 43 3.82 -11.88 2.37
CA ALA A 43 4.41 -12.17 3.67
C ALA A 43 5.80 -12.83 3.53
N THR A 44 5.94 -13.74 2.56
CA THR A 44 7.24 -14.36 2.24
C THR A 44 8.27 -13.31 1.83
N THR A 45 7.90 -12.34 0.98
CA THR A 45 8.85 -11.27 0.62
C THR A 45 9.23 -10.38 1.79
N TYR A 46 8.32 -10.08 2.71
CA TYR A 46 8.66 -9.33 3.93
C TYR A 46 9.64 -10.09 4.82
N TYR A 47 9.43 -11.40 4.98
CA TYR A 47 10.37 -12.27 5.68
C TYR A 47 11.74 -12.28 5.00
N LEU A 48 11.79 -12.49 3.68
CA LEU A 48 13.05 -12.50 2.93
C LEU A 48 13.76 -11.15 2.98
N MET A 49 13.02 -10.04 3.00
CA MET A 49 13.61 -8.70 3.19
C MET A 49 14.29 -8.59 4.55
N ASN A 50 13.73 -9.17 5.61
CA ASN A 50 14.40 -9.23 6.91
C ASN A 50 15.71 -10.03 6.83
N VAL A 51 15.69 -11.20 6.18
CA VAL A 51 16.88 -12.04 6.00
C VAL A 51 17.97 -11.32 5.21
N VAL A 52 17.61 -10.71 4.09
CA VAL A 52 18.54 -9.98 3.23
C VAL A 52 19.07 -8.72 3.92
N ALA A 53 18.26 -8.04 4.74
CA ALA A 53 18.74 -6.91 5.53
C ALA A 53 19.72 -7.36 6.64
N ASN A 54 19.54 -8.54 7.24
CA ASN A 54 20.53 -9.11 8.16
C ASN A 54 21.83 -9.46 7.41
N MET A 55 21.72 -10.04 6.21
CA MET A 55 22.88 -10.31 5.35
C MET A 55 23.62 -9.02 4.96
N ALA A 56 22.89 -7.97 4.60
CA ALA A 56 23.45 -6.67 4.26
C ALA A 56 24.12 -6.01 5.48
N SER A 57 23.54 -6.15 6.68
CA SER A 57 24.15 -5.74 7.93
C SER A 57 25.50 -6.42 8.16
N TYR A 58 25.53 -7.74 8.03
CA TYR A 58 26.76 -8.52 8.15
C TYR A 58 27.80 -8.10 7.12
N ARG A 59 27.42 -7.95 5.84
CA ARG A 59 28.33 -7.51 4.78
C ARG A 59 28.90 -6.12 5.04
N SER A 60 28.09 -5.21 5.57
CA SER A 60 28.49 -3.83 5.85
C SER A 60 29.48 -3.72 7.01
N SER A 61 29.54 -4.73 7.90
CA SER A 61 30.56 -4.78 8.95
C SER A 61 31.99 -4.85 8.40
N PHE A 62 32.18 -5.42 7.20
CA PHE A 62 33.49 -5.48 6.53
C PHE A 62 33.91 -4.14 5.89
N ILE A 63 32.98 -3.21 5.73
CA ILE A 63 33.17 -1.91 5.05
C ILE A 63 33.03 -0.77 6.08
N GLN A 64 33.02 -1.08 7.38
CA GLN A 64 32.78 -0.12 8.47
C GLN A 64 33.78 1.04 8.49
N HIS A 65 34.98 0.85 7.93
CA HIS A 65 36.01 1.89 7.87
C HIS A 65 35.80 2.91 6.74
N SER A 66 34.83 2.70 5.86
CA SER A 66 34.49 3.67 4.82
C SER A 66 33.73 4.85 5.41
N GLU A 67 34.15 6.05 5.03
CA GLU A 67 33.40 7.26 5.36
C GLU A 67 32.01 7.24 4.72
N ARG A 68 31.07 7.94 5.36
CA ARG A 68 29.72 8.09 4.83
C ARG A 68 29.77 8.81 3.51
N LEU A 69 28.88 8.44 2.59
CA LEU A 69 28.81 9.11 1.30
C LEU A 69 28.33 10.55 1.49
N PRO A 70 28.90 11.52 0.75
CA PRO A 70 28.38 12.88 0.75
C PRO A 70 26.95 12.88 0.19
N ASP A 71 26.03 13.50 0.93
CA ASP A 71 24.62 13.52 0.59
C ASP A 71 24.05 14.93 0.87
N LEU A 72 23.49 15.55 -0.16
CA LEU A 72 22.96 16.91 -0.09
C LEU A 72 21.85 17.04 0.97
N GLY A 73 21.01 16.02 1.14
CA GLY A 73 19.97 16.03 2.17
C GLY A 73 20.58 16.00 3.57
N PHE A 74 21.74 15.37 3.76
CA PHE A 74 22.44 15.41 5.04
C PHE A 74 23.10 16.75 5.34
N GLU A 75 23.54 17.46 4.30
CA GLU A 75 24.09 18.82 4.45
C GLU A 75 23.01 19.86 4.77
N VAL A 76 21.83 19.72 4.18
CA VAL A 76 20.73 20.69 4.31
C VAL A 76 19.85 20.42 5.54
N ILE A 77 19.57 19.15 5.85
CA ILE A 77 18.62 18.78 6.90
C ILE A 77 19.40 18.40 8.17
N PRO A 78 19.10 19.00 9.34
CA PRO A 78 19.79 18.66 10.59
C PRO A 78 19.54 17.22 11.02
N GLU A 79 20.51 16.62 11.72
CA GLU A 79 20.40 15.26 12.23
C GLU A 79 19.48 15.19 13.44
N ILE A 80 18.61 14.17 13.46
CA ILE A 80 17.73 13.82 14.58
C ILE A 80 18.09 12.38 15.00
N GLN A 81 18.05 12.08 16.30
CA GLN A 81 18.41 10.75 16.83
C GLN A 81 17.19 9.94 17.32
N GLU A 82 16.00 10.38 16.96
CA GLU A 82 14.72 9.83 17.40
C GLU A 82 14.21 8.81 16.37
N LEU A 83 14.82 7.61 16.35
CA LEU A 83 14.49 6.57 15.37
C LEU A 83 13.00 6.16 15.39
N TRP A 84 12.39 6.17 16.58
CA TRP A 84 10.96 5.87 16.75
C TRP A 84 10.06 6.83 15.98
N LEU A 85 10.54 8.04 15.64
CA LEU A 85 9.79 9.00 14.85
C LEU A 85 9.57 8.45 13.44
N THR A 86 10.55 7.78 12.84
CA THR A 86 10.37 7.14 11.53
C THR A 86 9.24 6.09 11.58
N ASP A 87 9.24 5.25 12.62
CA ASP A 87 8.21 4.22 12.80
C ASP A 87 6.83 4.82 13.12
N LEU A 88 6.78 5.96 13.81
CA LEU A 88 5.54 6.71 14.01
C LEU A 88 4.93 7.11 12.66
N PHE A 89 5.74 7.62 11.73
CA PHE A 89 5.25 7.99 10.39
C PHE A 89 4.72 6.77 9.62
N ASP A 90 5.30 5.58 9.79
CA ASP A 90 4.73 4.35 9.20
C ASP A 90 3.31 4.10 9.72
N VAL A 91 3.11 4.20 11.03
CA VAL A 91 1.79 4.01 11.65
C VAL A 91 0.82 5.10 11.21
N LEU A 92 1.26 6.37 11.17
CA LEU A 92 0.47 7.51 10.71
C LEU A 92 0.05 7.39 9.25
N MET A 93 0.81 6.70 8.42
CA MET A 93 0.44 6.44 7.01
C MET A 93 -0.43 5.19 6.87
N PHE A 94 -0.04 4.10 7.53
CA PHE A 94 -0.70 2.80 7.37
C PHE A 94 -2.08 2.75 8.04
N ALA A 95 -2.20 3.23 9.28
CA ALA A 95 -3.46 3.14 10.04
C ALA A 95 -4.64 3.87 9.36
N PRO A 96 -4.55 5.15 8.97
CA PRO A 96 -5.66 5.82 8.28
C PRO A 96 -5.92 5.22 6.90
N THR A 97 -4.89 4.76 6.19
CA THR A 97 -5.05 4.07 4.90
C THR A 97 -5.80 2.76 5.07
N ALA A 98 -5.47 1.96 6.08
CA ALA A 98 -6.17 0.72 6.40
C ALA A 98 -7.63 1.00 6.79
N ILE A 99 -7.89 2.02 7.61
CA ILE A 99 -9.26 2.43 7.98
C ILE A 99 -10.06 2.86 6.75
N MET A 100 -9.48 3.71 5.91
CA MET A 100 -10.13 4.19 4.69
C MET A 100 -10.41 3.04 3.71
N ALA A 101 -9.45 2.15 3.48
CA ALA A 101 -9.59 1.01 2.59
C ALA A 101 -10.65 0.01 3.07
N THR A 102 -10.65 -0.34 4.37
CA THR A 102 -11.49 -1.41 4.93
C THR A 102 -12.91 -0.95 5.28
N PHE A 103 -13.04 0.22 5.92
CA PHE A 103 -14.34 0.67 6.44
C PHE A 103 -15.02 1.66 5.51
N ILE A 104 -14.28 2.63 4.97
CA ILE A 104 -14.86 3.76 4.23
C ILE A 104 -15.11 3.40 2.76
N ASN A 105 -14.12 2.83 2.07
CA ASN A 105 -14.18 2.63 0.63
C ASN A 105 -15.03 1.41 0.24
N ARG A 106 -15.95 1.57 -0.71
CA ARG A 106 -16.88 0.52 -1.16
C ARG A 106 -16.23 -0.75 -1.71
N ARG A 107 -14.95 -0.72 -2.15
CA ARG A 107 -14.25 -1.87 -2.76
C ARG A 107 -12.97 -2.25 -1.99
N PRO A 108 -13.07 -2.77 -0.77
CA PRO A 108 -11.91 -3.01 0.10
C PRO A 108 -10.98 -4.08 -0.46
N ASN A 109 -11.53 -5.17 -1.03
CA ASN A 109 -10.72 -6.24 -1.64
C ASN A 109 -9.94 -5.78 -2.87
N TYR A 110 -10.53 -4.89 -3.68
CA TYR A 110 -9.85 -4.28 -4.83
C TYR A 110 -8.63 -3.46 -4.38
N ILE A 111 -8.80 -2.62 -3.36
CA ILE A 111 -7.71 -1.81 -2.79
C ILE A 111 -6.64 -2.71 -2.17
N LEU A 112 -7.07 -3.72 -1.41
CA LEU A 112 -6.16 -4.67 -0.77
C LEU A 112 -5.26 -5.37 -1.80
N VAL A 113 -5.84 -5.89 -2.88
CA VAL A 113 -5.08 -6.58 -3.92
C VAL A 113 -4.09 -5.65 -4.60
N LYS A 114 -4.49 -4.41 -4.93
CA LYS A 114 -3.58 -3.43 -5.55
C LYS A 114 -2.47 -2.98 -4.60
N GLY A 115 -2.80 -2.74 -3.33
CA GLY A 115 -1.85 -2.39 -2.29
C GLY A 115 -0.82 -3.49 -2.04
N LEU A 116 -1.29 -4.71 -1.80
CA LEU A 116 -0.42 -5.87 -1.57
C LEU A 116 0.39 -6.24 -2.82
N GLY A 117 -0.21 -6.19 -4.01
CA GLY A 117 0.49 -6.46 -5.27
C GLY A 117 1.60 -5.44 -5.55
N SER A 118 1.34 -4.16 -5.32
CA SER A 118 2.36 -3.11 -5.47
C SER A 118 3.47 -3.25 -4.45
N SER A 119 3.12 -3.50 -3.19
CA SER A 119 4.08 -3.73 -2.10
C SER A 119 4.93 -4.99 -2.34
N LEU A 120 4.33 -6.07 -2.85
CA LEU A 120 5.02 -7.30 -3.23
C LEU A 120 6.12 -7.02 -4.27
N ILE A 121 5.77 -6.32 -5.36
CA ILE A 121 6.73 -6.00 -6.43
C ILE A 121 7.84 -5.09 -5.91
N CYS A 122 7.50 -4.05 -5.13
CA CYS A 122 8.51 -3.17 -4.53
C CYS A 122 9.46 -3.95 -3.61
N ASN A 123 8.94 -4.88 -2.80
CA ASN A 123 9.77 -5.72 -1.95
C ASN A 123 10.68 -6.65 -2.75
N ILE A 124 10.22 -7.24 -3.85
CA ILE A 124 11.08 -8.07 -4.71
C ILE A 124 12.22 -7.22 -5.27
N MET A 125 11.93 -6.04 -5.80
CA MET A 125 12.96 -5.13 -6.32
C MET A 125 13.96 -4.74 -5.23
N ARG A 126 13.47 -4.44 -4.02
CA ARG A 126 14.29 -4.08 -2.86
C ARG A 126 15.17 -5.24 -2.38
N ILE A 127 14.63 -6.46 -2.34
CA ILE A 127 15.39 -7.68 -2.02
C ILE A 127 16.54 -7.82 -3.01
N CYS A 128 16.30 -7.61 -4.31
CA CYS A 128 17.35 -7.69 -5.32
C CYS A 128 18.43 -6.61 -5.13
N THR A 129 18.06 -5.36 -4.87
CA THR A 129 19.04 -4.28 -4.72
C THR A 129 19.91 -4.45 -3.47
N VAL A 130 19.28 -4.72 -2.33
CA VAL A 130 19.97 -4.90 -1.03
C VAL A 130 20.80 -6.19 -1.01
N ALA A 131 20.43 -7.22 -1.78
CA ALA A 131 21.22 -8.45 -1.86
C ALA A 131 22.50 -8.28 -2.69
N VAL A 132 22.52 -7.40 -3.69
CA VAL A 132 23.62 -7.31 -4.66
C VAL A 132 24.71 -6.37 -4.17
N THR A 133 24.36 -5.13 -3.84
CA THR A 133 25.32 -4.08 -3.49
C THR A 133 25.37 -3.88 -1.97
N SER A 134 26.43 -3.27 -1.46
CA SER A 134 26.51 -2.83 -0.06
C SER A 134 27.16 -1.47 -0.01
N LEU A 135 26.40 -0.46 0.42
CA LEU A 135 26.88 0.91 0.59
C LEU A 135 27.32 1.16 2.05
N PRO A 136 28.22 2.14 2.30
CA PRO A 136 28.54 2.57 3.66
C PRO A 136 27.29 3.04 4.40
N ASP A 137 27.16 2.71 5.68
CA ASP A 137 25.99 3.08 6.48
C ASP A 137 25.86 4.61 6.62
N SER A 138 24.63 5.11 6.61
CA SER A 138 24.34 6.53 6.79
C SER A 138 24.40 6.99 8.26
N ARG A 139 24.35 6.06 9.23
CA ARG A 139 24.52 6.30 10.67
C ARG A 139 25.89 5.85 11.17
N ALA A 140 26.52 6.68 12.00
CA ALA A 140 27.79 6.32 12.65
C ALA A 140 27.66 5.46 13.91
N GLY A 141 26.45 5.28 14.47
CA GLY A 141 26.21 4.62 15.76
C GLY A 141 25.28 3.40 15.70
N CYS A 142 25.08 2.82 14.52
CA CYS A 142 24.18 1.67 14.37
C CYS A 142 24.82 0.36 14.89
N GLN A 143 24.00 -0.66 15.14
CA GLN A 143 24.48 -1.98 15.55
C GLN A 143 24.45 -2.96 14.36
N PHE A 144 25.57 -3.62 14.11
CA PHE A 144 25.66 -4.68 13.10
C PHE A 144 25.04 -5.98 13.61
N VAL A 145 24.35 -6.69 12.74
CA VAL A 145 23.81 -8.03 13.01
C VAL A 145 24.80 -9.07 12.48
N THR A 146 25.46 -9.78 13.40
CA THR A 146 26.40 -10.89 13.09
C THR A 146 25.86 -12.26 13.47
N GLY A 147 24.62 -12.33 13.99
CA GLY A 147 23.95 -13.58 14.35
C GLY A 147 23.29 -14.27 13.15
N ASP A 148 22.38 -15.21 13.42
CA ASP A 148 21.66 -15.95 12.38
C ASP A 148 20.75 -15.03 11.54
N PHE A 149 20.93 -15.05 10.22
CA PHE A 149 20.20 -14.21 9.29
C PHE A 149 18.71 -14.56 9.19
N TRP A 150 18.36 -15.82 9.43
CA TRP A 150 17.01 -16.33 9.22
C TRP A 150 16.07 -16.00 10.37
N THR A 151 16.56 -16.07 11.61
CA THR A 151 15.74 -15.94 12.81
C THR A 151 15.87 -14.60 13.53
N THR A 152 16.89 -13.81 13.23
CA THR A 152 17.10 -12.53 13.90
C THR A 152 16.15 -11.46 13.39
N PHE A 153 15.35 -10.87 14.29
CA PHE A 153 14.48 -9.72 13.98
C PHE A 153 14.96 -8.49 14.77
N ARG A 154 15.52 -7.52 14.05
CA ARG A 154 15.96 -6.22 14.60
C ARG A 154 15.36 -5.06 13.84
N LEU A 155 14.54 -4.21 14.46
CA LEU A 155 13.89 -3.12 13.73
C LEU A 155 14.92 -2.13 13.14
N HIS A 156 15.97 -1.85 13.91
CA HIS A 156 17.07 -1.00 13.48
C HIS A 156 18.37 -1.79 13.50
N ARG A 157 19.10 -1.75 12.39
CA ARG A 157 20.40 -2.40 12.19
C ARG A 157 21.23 -1.55 11.25
N CYS A 158 22.56 -1.70 11.34
CA CYS A 158 23.41 -1.20 10.27
C CYS A 158 23.17 -1.99 8.99
N GLY A 159 23.50 -1.43 7.84
CA GLY A 159 23.57 -2.14 6.58
C GLY A 159 23.08 -1.32 5.40
N ASP A 160 23.26 -1.88 4.21
CA ASP A 160 22.79 -1.24 2.98
C ASP A 160 21.30 -0.89 3.07
N CYS A 161 21.04 0.38 2.83
CA CYS A 161 19.75 1.03 2.90
C CYS A 161 19.22 1.39 1.51
N MET A 162 19.87 0.94 0.43
CA MET A 162 19.43 1.18 -0.94
C MET A 162 17.95 0.80 -1.11
N PHE A 163 17.16 1.76 -1.59
CA PHE A 163 15.71 1.69 -1.73
C PHE A 163 14.99 1.65 -0.36
N SER A 164 14.44 2.79 0.08
CA SER A 164 13.81 2.94 1.41
C SER A 164 12.46 2.22 1.54
N GLY A 165 12.35 1.33 2.55
CA GLY A 165 11.10 0.61 2.88
C GLY A 165 10.02 1.51 3.49
N HIS A 166 10.40 2.37 4.45
CA HIS A 166 9.50 3.36 5.06
C HIS A 166 8.90 4.29 3.99
N THR A 167 9.76 4.85 3.13
CA THR A 167 9.31 5.71 2.03
C THR A 167 8.39 4.97 1.07
N THR A 168 8.67 3.70 0.76
CA THR A 168 7.78 2.85 -0.05
C THR A 168 6.39 2.76 0.57
N ILE A 169 6.29 2.53 1.89
CA ILE A 169 5.01 2.49 2.61
C ILE A 169 4.31 3.84 2.50
N PHE A 170 5.00 4.95 2.71
CA PHE A 170 4.43 6.30 2.64
C PHE A 170 3.86 6.58 1.25
N VAL A 171 4.62 6.29 0.20
CA VAL A 171 4.23 6.54 -1.19
C VAL A 171 3.08 5.63 -1.59
N LEU A 172 3.12 4.34 -1.29
CA LEU A 172 2.01 3.42 -1.61
C LEU A 172 0.73 3.79 -0.88
N CYS A 173 0.80 4.19 0.40
CA CYS A 173 -0.34 4.70 1.14
C CYS A 173 -0.90 5.96 0.45
N THR A 174 -0.04 6.91 0.09
CA THR A 174 -0.44 8.13 -0.64
C THR A 174 -1.12 7.79 -1.96
N MET A 175 -0.60 6.83 -2.72
CA MET A 175 -1.20 6.39 -3.98
C MET A 175 -2.59 5.74 -3.77
N VAL A 176 -2.80 5.00 -2.68
CA VAL A 176 -4.11 4.48 -2.29
C VAL A 176 -5.08 5.63 -2.03
N TRP A 177 -4.67 6.67 -1.29
CA TRP A 177 -5.51 7.85 -1.05
C TRP A 177 -5.84 8.59 -2.34
N VAL A 178 -4.84 8.92 -3.16
CA VAL A 178 -5.04 9.60 -4.45
C VAL A 178 -5.99 8.82 -5.37
N SER A 179 -5.90 7.49 -5.37
CA SER A 179 -6.69 6.65 -6.28
C SER A 179 -8.09 6.31 -5.76
N HIS A 180 -8.26 6.27 -4.43
CA HIS A 180 -9.42 5.62 -3.81
C HIS A 180 -10.06 6.40 -2.67
N ALA A 181 -9.57 7.59 -2.30
CA ALA A 181 -10.28 8.43 -1.35
C ALA A 181 -11.69 8.81 -1.87
N PRO A 182 -12.68 9.00 -0.99
CA PRO A 182 -13.98 9.55 -1.37
C PRO A 182 -13.81 10.93 -2.03
N ARG A 183 -14.58 11.22 -3.07
CA ARG A 183 -14.50 12.52 -3.79
C ARG A 183 -15.26 13.67 -3.13
N ASN A 184 -15.58 13.53 -1.84
CA ASN A 184 -16.16 14.62 -1.06
C ASN A 184 -15.03 15.50 -0.48
N TRP A 185 -15.41 16.68 0.05
CA TRP A 185 -14.45 17.62 0.65
C TRP A 185 -13.53 16.97 1.69
N ILE A 186 -14.09 16.11 2.55
CA ILE A 186 -13.33 15.39 3.58
C ILE A 186 -12.25 14.50 2.95
N GLY A 187 -12.58 13.72 1.92
CA GLY A 187 -11.62 12.85 1.25
C GLY A 187 -10.52 13.62 0.50
N ILE A 188 -10.83 14.80 -0.05
CA ILE A 188 -9.83 15.69 -0.66
C ILE A 188 -8.86 16.22 0.41
N VAL A 189 -9.39 16.76 1.51
CA VAL A 189 -8.57 17.28 2.63
C VAL A 189 -7.70 16.18 3.23
N CYS A 190 -8.26 15.01 3.50
CA CYS A 190 -7.49 13.89 4.04
C CYS A 190 -6.41 13.41 3.07
N THR A 191 -6.68 13.36 1.75
CA THR A 191 -5.66 13.02 0.74
C THR A 191 -4.49 14.01 0.77
N PHE A 192 -4.79 15.31 0.85
CA PHE A 192 -3.76 16.35 0.96
C PHE A 192 -2.93 16.21 2.26
N LEU A 193 -3.60 15.91 3.37
CA LEU A 193 -2.94 15.70 4.67
C LEU A 193 -2.00 14.48 4.60
N ILE A 194 -2.45 13.36 4.05
CA ILE A 194 -1.64 12.16 3.85
C ILE A 194 -0.44 12.43 2.93
N ALA A 195 -0.63 13.16 1.82
CA ALA A 195 0.47 13.55 0.95
C ALA A 195 1.51 14.43 1.68
N THR A 196 1.05 15.33 2.55
CA THR A 196 1.94 16.16 3.38
C THR A 196 2.72 15.31 4.39
N VAL A 197 2.05 14.37 5.06
CA VAL A 197 2.69 13.42 6.00
C VAL A 197 3.70 12.52 5.27
N CYS A 198 3.41 12.11 4.04
CA CYS A 198 4.34 11.35 3.20
C CYS A 198 5.66 12.11 2.98
N ILE A 199 5.57 13.38 2.56
CA ILE A 199 6.74 14.24 2.33
C ILE A 199 7.48 14.48 3.65
N ALA A 200 6.77 14.85 4.71
CA ALA A 200 7.37 15.08 6.02
C ALA A 200 8.05 13.82 6.57
N GLY A 201 7.44 12.65 6.40
CA GLY A 201 8.01 11.36 6.80
C GLY A 201 9.27 11.02 6.01
N SER A 202 9.27 11.25 4.69
CA SER A 202 10.49 11.11 3.88
C SER A 202 11.61 12.03 4.38
N LEU A 203 11.32 13.28 4.75
CA LEU A 203 12.33 14.20 5.30
C LEU A 203 12.83 13.72 6.68
N VAL A 204 11.94 13.19 7.53
CA VAL A 204 12.32 12.59 8.82
C VAL A 204 13.25 11.39 8.63
N VAL A 205 13.04 10.57 7.60
CA VAL A 205 13.93 9.44 7.27
C VAL A 205 15.34 9.94 6.93
N VAL A 206 15.48 11.06 6.19
CA VAL A 206 16.78 11.71 5.93
C VAL A 206 17.37 12.30 7.21
N ALA A 207 16.56 12.99 8.01
CA ALA A 207 16.98 13.64 9.25
C ALA A 207 17.53 12.61 10.26
N ASN A 208 16.89 11.45 10.37
CA ASN A 208 17.34 10.33 11.21
C ASN A 208 18.57 9.60 10.67
N ARG A 209 19.09 10.01 9.50
CA ARG A 209 20.17 9.33 8.76
C ARG A 209 19.86 7.82 8.63
N ALA A 210 18.58 7.50 8.48
CA ALA A 210 18.14 6.11 8.35
C ALA A 210 18.35 5.61 6.92
N HIS A 211 18.30 6.52 5.95
CA HIS A 211 18.55 6.29 4.53
C HIS A 211 19.22 7.51 3.92
N TYR A 212 19.95 7.31 2.82
CA TYR A 212 20.43 8.40 1.98
C TYR A 212 19.26 9.03 1.21
N THR A 213 19.44 10.27 0.76
CA THR A 213 18.44 10.97 -0.05
C THR A 213 18.15 10.23 -1.36
N MET A 214 19.18 9.60 -1.95
CA MET A 214 19.00 8.75 -3.14
C MET A 214 18.03 7.59 -2.88
N ASP A 215 18.10 6.93 -1.73
CA ASP A 215 17.25 5.78 -1.40
C ASP A 215 15.77 6.16 -1.34
N ILE A 216 15.51 7.39 -0.90
CA ILE A 216 14.18 7.99 -0.82
C ILE A 216 13.67 8.34 -2.21
N LEU A 217 14.48 9.01 -3.03
CA LEU A 217 14.11 9.34 -4.41
C LEU A 217 13.81 8.10 -5.24
N VAL A 218 14.64 7.06 -5.14
CA VAL A 218 14.39 5.76 -5.79
C VAL A 218 13.08 5.16 -5.30
N ALA A 219 12.81 5.20 -3.99
CA ALA A 219 11.55 4.70 -3.45
C ALA A 219 10.33 5.46 -3.99
N TRP A 220 10.41 6.79 -4.15
CA TRP A 220 9.36 7.59 -4.78
C TRP A 220 9.12 7.17 -6.23
N TYR A 221 10.16 7.16 -7.07
CA TYR A 221 10.02 6.87 -8.49
C TYR A 221 9.51 5.45 -8.74
N VAL A 222 10.08 4.47 -8.05
CA VAL A 222 9.72 3.05 -8.23
C VAL A 222 8.33 2.78 -7.70
N SER A 223 7.98 3.24 -6.48
CA SER A 223 6.68 2.92 -5.88
C SER A 223 5.51 3.52 -6.66
N VAL A 224 5.65 4.75 -7.16
CA VAL A 224 4.65 5.38 -8.04
C VAL A 224 4.52 4.60 -9.35
N SER A 225 5.64 4.26 -9.98
CA SER A 225 5.65 3.52 -11.25
C SER A 225 5.03 2.12 -11.11
N VAL A 226 5.37 1.42 -10.02
CA VAL A 226 4.81 0.10 -9.71
C VAL A 226 3.31 0.21 -9.45
N TRP A 227 2.85 1.21 -8.68
CA TRP A 227 1.43 1.41 -8.43
C TRP A 227 0.62 1.56 -9.72
N PHE A 228 1.07 2.41 -10.64
CA PHE A 228 0.40 2.59 -11.92
C PHE A 228 0.49 1.36 -12.82
N THR A 229 1.63 0.67 -12.83
CA THR A 229 1.82 -0.56 -13.61
C THR A 229 0.88 -1.67 -13.12
N VAL A 230 0.82 -1.91 -11.81
CA VAL A 230 -0.09 -2.88 -11.19
C VAL A 230 -1.53 -2.50 -11.44
N SER A 231 -1.88 -1.22 -11.29
CA SER A 231 -3.21 -0.70 -11.58
C SER A 231 -3.62 -0.96 -13.03
N HIS A 232 -2.76 -0.61 -13.97
CA HIS A 232 -3.02 -0.79 -15.39
C HIS A 232 -3.14 -2.27 -15.77
N PHE A 233 -2.24 -3.11 -15.27
CA PHE A 233 -2.29 -4.56 -15.49
C PHE A 233 -3.59 -5.15 -14.92
N TRP A 234 -3.95 -4.79 -13.70
CA TRP A 234 -5.17 -5.27 -13.05
C TRP A 234 -6.42 -4.90 -13.85
N ASP A 235 -6.53 -3.63 -14.25
CA ASP A 235 -7.69 -3.15 -14.99
C ASP A 235 -7.78 -3.78 -16.39
N THR A 236 -6.65 -3.94 -17.09
CA THR A 236 -6.63 -4.50 -18.45
C THR A 236 -6.77 -6.01 -18.51
N GLN A 237 -6.11 -6.75 -17.62
CA GLN A 237 -6.06 -8.21 -17.67
C GLN A 237 -7.12 -8.88 -16.78
N VAL A 238 -7.51 -8.26 -15.67
CA VAL A 238 -8.45 -8.86 -14.73
C VAL A 238 -9.85 -8.27 -14.91
N VAL A 239 -9.97 -6.94 -14.79
CA VAL A 239 -11.29 -6.27 -14.83
C VAL A 239 -11.90 -6.37 -16.23
N ARG A 240 -11.20 -5.96 -17.28
CA ARG A 240 -11.71 -6.03 -18.67
C ARG A 240 -11.93 -7.44 -19.19
N ARG A 241 -11.29 -8.46 -18.62
CA ARG A 241 -11.60 -9.86 -18.99
C ARG A 241 -12.73 -10.46 -18.16
N GLY A 242 -13.25 -9.73 -17.18
CA GLY A 242 -14.30 -10.18 -16.28
C GLY A 242 -13.85 -11.28 -15.33
N TRP A 243 -12.55 -11.35 -15.00
CA TRP A 243 -11.98 -12.28 -14.02
C TRP A 243 -12.13 -11.71 -12.60
N LEU A 244 -12.17 -12.59 -11.60
CA LEU A 244 -12.21 -12.24 -10.17
C LEU A 244 -13.27 -11.16 -9.83
N ARG A 245 -14.49 -11.34 -10.36
CA ARG A 245 -15.53 -10.30 -10.36
C ARG A 245 -15.92 -9.82 -8.97
N THR A 246 -15.90 -10.70 -7.96
CA THR A 246 -16.29 -10.34 -6.59
C THR A 246 -15.30 -9.39 -5.92
N ILE A 247 -14.01 -9.44 -6.30
CA ILE A 247 -12.98 -8.49 -5.85
C ILE A 247 -13.29 -7.09 -6.40
N ASN A 248 -13.64 -7.02 -7.68
CA ASN A 248 -13.84 -5.77 -8.43
C ASN A 248 -15.21 -5.14 -8.16
N PHE A 249 -16.25 -5.96 -7.99
CA PHE A 249 -17.66 -5.57 -7.88
C PHE A 249 -18.35 -6.35 -6.75
N PRO A 250 -18.23 -5.88 -5.49
CA PRO A 250 -18.77 -6.60 -4.35
C PRO A 250 -20.31 -6.61 -4.29
N ASN A 251 -21.02 -5.67 -4.95
CA ASN A 251 -22.48 -5.62 -4.85
C ASN A 251 -23.17 -6.28 -6.07
N PRO A 252 -23.84 -7.44 -5.91
CA PRO A 252 -24.46 -8.18 -7.02
C PRO A 252 -25.67 -7.47 -7.67
N SER A 253 -26.27 -6.50 -7.00
CA SER A 253 -27.33 -5.65 -7.59
C SER A 253 -26.85 -4.89 -8.84
N LEU A 254 -25.56 -4.59 -8.93
CA LEU A 254 -24.93 -3.98 -10.11
C LEU A 254 -24.71 -4.99 -11.23
N MET A 255 -24.69 -6.30 -10.93
CA MET A 255 -24.57 -7.34 -11.95
C MET A 255 -25.92 -7.65 -12.61
N ASN A 256 -27.03 -7.51 -11.86
CA ASN A 256 -28.38 -7.88 -12.32
C ASN A 256 -29.03 -6.85 -13.24
N ASN A 257 -28.62 -5.59 -13.18
CA ASN A 257 -28.92 -4.64 -14.26
C ASN A 257 -27.96 -4.96 -15.39
N GLY A 258 -28.41 -5.67 -16.44
CA GLY A 258 -27.65 -6.07 -17.65
C GLY A 258 -26.89 -4.95 -18.40
N LYS A 259 -26.85 -3.75 -17.83
CA LYS A 259 -26.05 -2.58 -18.17
C LYS A 259 -24.55 -2.71 -17.92
N VAL A 260 -24.06 -3.55 -17.00
CA VAL A 260 -22.59 -3.69 -16.81
C VAL A 260 -21.94 -4.52 -17.93
N ASN A 261 -22.66 -5.51 -18.48
CA ASN A 261 -22.18 -6.26 -19.65
C ASN A 261 -22.18 -5.42 -20.93
N HIS A 262 -23.02 -4.38 -21.04
CA HIS A 262 -23.10 -3.53 -22.23
C HIS A 262 -22.34 -2.20 -22.12
N MET A 263 -22.17 -1.61 -20.93
CA MET A 263 -21.47 -0.32 -20.77
C MET A 263 -19.95 -0.45 -20.58
N VAL A 264 -19.44 -1.63 -20.22
CA VAL A 264 -17.98 -1.89 -20.17
C VAL A 264 -17.46 -2.47 -21.49
N TYR A 265 -18.35 -2.92 -22.39
CA TYR A 265 -18.00 -3.72 -23.57
C TYR A 265 -18.66 -3.29 -24.89
N ALA A 266 -19.02 -2.02 -25.06
CA ALA A 266 -19.23 -1.51 -26.42
C ALA A 266 -17.88 -0.99 -26.95
N PRO A 267 -17.19 -1.67 -27.88
CA PRO A 267 -16.38 -0.91 -28.82
C PRO A 267 -17.36 0.01 -29.53
N SER A 268 -17.21 1.32 -29.34
CA SER A 268 -17.97 2.32 -30.07
C SER A 268 -17.63 2.18 -31.55
N ALA A 269 -18.34 1.29 -32.25
CA ALA A 269 -18.51 1.38 -33.68
C ALA A 269 -19.44 2.56 -33.95
N GLN A 270 -18.88 3.78 -33.87
CA GLN A 270 -19.25 5.01 -34.60
C GLN A 270 -18.71 6.26 -33.90
N SER A 271 -17.64 6.80 -34.49
CA SER A 271 -17.35 8.23 -34.71
C SER A 271 -17.48 9.25 -33.55
N SER A 272 -16.34 9.61 -32.93
CA SER A 272 -15.80 10.99 -32.83
C SER A 272 -14.49 11.00 -32.01
N PRO A 273 -13.46 11.83 -32.33
CA PRO A 273 -12.11 11.68 -31.77
C PRO A 273 -11.87 12.35 -30.40
N ASP A 274 -12.84 13.08 -29.84
CA ASP A 274 -12.52 14.09 -28.80
C ASP A 274 -12.98 13.76 -27.37
N ILE A 275 -13.27 12.49 -27.05
CA ILE A 275 -13.67 12.11 -25.69
C ILE A 275 -12.63 11.16 -25.08
N LEU A 276 -11.80 11.69 -24.18
CA LEU A 276 -10.94 10.90 -23.30
C LEU A 276 -11.77 9.80 -22.62
N PRO A 277 -11.34 8.53 -22.64
CA PRO A 277 -12.11 7.45 -22.03
C PRO A 277 -12.25 7.71 -20.53
N MET A 278 -13.50 7.84 -20.08
CA MET A 278 -13.84 7.96 -18.66
C MET A 278 -13.21 6.79 -17.88
N SER A 279 -12.64 7.07 -16.71
CA SER A 279 -12.15 6.01 -15.84
C SER A 279 -13.28 5.05 -15.48
N THR A 280 -13.00 3.76 -15.37
CA THR A 280 -13.93 2.73 -14.85
C THR A 280 -14.51 3.09 -13.48
N TYR A 281 -13.84 3.97 -12.74
CA TYR A 281 -14.33 4.54 -11.50
C TYR A 281 -15.43 5.60 -11.72
N ASP A 282 -15.29 6.47 -12.73
CA ASP A 282 -16.26 7.54 -13.04
C ASP A 282 -17.57 6.98 -13.61
N LEU A 283 -17.48 5.92 -14.43
CA LEU A 283 -18.65 5.17 -14.91
C LEU A 283 -19.42 4.48 -13.80
N TYR A 284 -18.75 4.17 -12.68
CA TYR A 284 -19.38 3.55 -11.53
C TYR A 284 -19.95 4.59 -10.56
N GLU A 285 -19.28 5.72 -10.34
CA GLU A 285 -19.83 6.83 -9.54
C GLU A 285 -21.06 7.47 -10.19
N SER A 286 -21.11 7.56 -11.53
CA SER A 286 -22.26 8.12 -12.25
C SER A 286 -23.55 7.31 -12.02
N GLN A 287 -23.45 6.00 -11.77
CA GLN A 287 -24.60 5.14 -11.45
C GLN A 287 -25.15 5.33 -10.04
N TYR A 288 -24.43 6.06 -9.17
CA TYR A 288 -24.79 6.27 -7.77
C TYR A 288 -25.03 7.75 -7.42
N ARG A 289 -25.04 8.67 -8.40
CA ARG A 289 -25.61 10.00 -8.16
C ARG A 289 -27.11 9.85 -7.93
N PRO A 290 -27.68 10.43 -6.85
CA PRO A 290 -29.13 10.60 -6.80
C PRO A 290 -29.54 11.38 -8.04
N VAL A 291 -30.57 10.89 -8.75
CA VAL A 291 -31.20 11.61 -9.84
C VAL A 291 -31.64 12.95 -9.26
N GLU A 292 -31.03 14.05 -9.70
CA GLU A 292 -31.60 15.38 -9.45
C GLU A 292 -33.01 15.35 -10.06
N LEU A 293 -34.02 15.38 -9.19
CA LEU A 293 -35.40 15.58 -9.62
C LEU A 293 -35.42 16.89 -10.39
N SER A 294 -35.70 16.82 -11.69
CA SER A 294 -35.89 18.03 -12.48
C SER A 294 -37.02 18.84 -11.84
N PRO A 295 -36.87 20.16 -11.65
CA PRO A 295 -37.99 20.99 -11.25
C PRO A 295 -39.07 20.89 -12.33
N VAL A 296 -40.27 20.48 -11.89
CA VAL A 296 -41.51 20.53 -12.67
C VAL A 296 -41.94 21.98 -12.82
#